data_AF-A0A7X6AV28-F1
#
_entry.id   AF-A0A7X6AV28-F1
#
_cell.length_a   1.000
_cell.length_b   1.000
_cell.length_c   1.000
_cell.angle_alpha   90.00
_cell.angle_beta   90.00
_cell.angle_gamma   90.00
#
_symmetry.space_group_name_H-M   'P 1'
#
loop_
_entity.id
_entity.type
_entity.pdbx_description
1 polymer ?
#
loop_
_entity_poly.entity_id
_entity_poly.type
_entity_poly.pdbx_seq_one_letter_code
_entity_poly.pdbx_strand_id
1 'polypeptide(L)'
;MIDRETFVELMSGVCSPVTVVTATAAGGRPHGSTVSSFASLSLDPPLVSFALDRASGLLPHLRPGDRVGVNILGAHQRELAAAFARRHRGPGSKFDGVTWTVRAGLPHLPESAGWTVGRVERHVDGGDHVLLVVCVEEAESPPHGPAGLRAPGLRHALPSRGRELTRTPARTPMTPDTEVTTMSTIMDVPRTTEAARALRSDLVERAATLRPLLAGNADRTDRERGVPAENIGALAEAGLLSLMRPARYGGLQADYRTLLEVGREVGRACGSTAWVTSLLNANAWFVGLFPCWAQDDVWARTPHARVAGVVTPSGTAHVVEGGYRVSGRWAPASGCAHADWAVLGVTRPDAEGTSDAVGIVLAPMSELTVEDTWFTAGMRGTASNTLVGEDLFVPAHRFHSVPDAVEGRYATPFTDEALYRAPFVPAAALVLTGPQLGLATAAVDLLVERAPRRALTLTSYTSQAEAPTVQLAAAKAASLADSAQLHAYRAAADLDEAARLGVFPDYDARARMRMDAGMAAVHAREAVRIVCSAQGASSFGESNPLQRVWRDIETGSRHAVLNPEVAAEIYGKSLFGIRGTVSVMV
;
A
#
# COMPACT_ATOMS: atom_id res chain seq x y z
N MET A 1 32.12 -4.31 -8.85
CA MET A 1 32.04 -5.78 -8.76
C MET A 1 32.61 -6.16 -7.41
N ILE A 2 31.85 -6.86 -6.55
CA ILE A 2 32.33 -7.32 -5.24
C ILE A 2 33.39 -8.41 -5.46
N ASP A 3 34.45 -8.43 -4.66
CA ASP A 3 35.42 -9.53 -4.72
C ASP A 3 34.83 -10.80 -4.08
N ARG A 4 35.38 -11.95 -4.47
CA ARG A 4 34.84 -13.25 -4.09
C ARG A 4 34.94 -13.53 -2.59
N GLU A 5 36.01 -13.08 -1.93
CA GLU A 5 36.22 -13.36 -0.50
C GLU A 5 35.21 -12.58 0.34
N THR A 6 35.01 -11.29 0.04
CA THR A 6 34.00 -10.46 0.70
C THR A 6 32.58 -11.02 0.51
N PHE A 7 32.26 -11.51 -0.70
CA PHE A 7 30.94 -12.13 -0.94
C PHE A 7 30.77 -13.45 -0.16
N VAL A 8 31.81 -14.29 -0.09
CA VAL A 8 31.76 -15.55 0.67
C VAL A 8 31.66 -15.28 2.17
N GLU A 9 32.41 -14.32 2.71
CA GLU A 9 32.35 -13.94 4.12
C GLU A 9 30.95 -13.44 4.49
N LEU A 10 30.38 -12.52 3.71
CA LEU A 10 29.02 -12.03 3.89
C LEU A 10 28.00 -13.18 3.88
N MET A 11 28.05 -14.05 2.87
CA MET A 11 27.09 -15.13 2.72
C MET A 11 27.28 -16.24 3.77
N SER A 12 28.48 -16.40 4.35
CA SER A 12 28.72 -17.33 5.45
C SER A 12 28.03 -16.93 6.76
N GLY A 13 27.73 -15.64 6.93
CA GLY A 13 26.99 -15.10 8.07
C GLY A 13 25.46 -15.18 7.93
N VAL A 14 24.94 -15.56 6.76
CA VAL A 14 23.48 -15.64 6.54
C VAL A 14 22.90 -16.88 7.22
N CYS A 15 21.99 -16.64 8.18
CA CYS A 15 21.23 -17.69 8.85
C CYS A 15 20.32 -18.43 7.85
N SER A 16 20.77 -19.60 7.38
CA SER A 16 20.04 -20.46 6.44
C SER A 16 19.95 -21.90 6.95
N PRO A 17 18.88 -22.65 6.63
CA PRO A 17 18.81 -24.05 6.97
C PRO A 17 19.87 -24.83 6.18
N VAL A 18 20.65 -25.65 6.88
CA VAL A 18 21.59 -26.58 6.24
C VAL A 18 20.87 -27.89 5.98
N THR A 19 20.91 -28.35 4.74
CA THR A 19 20.23 -29.59 4.34
C THR A 19 21.18 -30.51 3.58
N VAL A 20 20.91 -31.82 3.62
CA VAL A 20 21.55 -32.80 2.73
C VAL A 20 20.49 -33.31 1.75
N VAL A 21 20.66 -32.92 0.49
CA VAL A 21 19.84 -33.37 -0.62
C VAL A 21 20.35 -34.73 -1.06
N THR A 22 19.45 -35.69 -1.25
CA THR A 22 19.77 -37.07 -1.60
C THR A 22 18.99 -37.55 -2.82
N ALA A 23 19.61 -38.42 -3.60
CA ALA A 23 19.00 -39.11 -4.73
C ALA A 23 19.51 -40.56 -4.77
N THR A 24 18.75 -41.43 -5.42
CA THR A 24 19.16 -42.81 -5.69
C THR A 24 19.43 -42.96 -7.18
N ALA A 25 20.68 -43.25 -7.56
CA ALA A 25 21.05 -43.51 -8.95
C ALA A 25 20.57 -44.89 -9.42
N ALA A 26 20.58 -45.11 -10.74
CA ALA A 26 20.29 -46.41 -11.35
C ALA A 26 21.16 -47.51 -10.71
N GLY A 27 20.53 -48.59 -10.24
CA GLY A 27 21.18 -49.67 -9.48
C GLY A 27 21.16 -49.50 -7.95
N GLY A 28 20.37 -48.56 -7.40
CA GLY A 28 20.12 -48.44 -5.96
C GLY A 28 21.21 -47.69 -5.18
N ARG A 29 22.12 -47.00 -5.87
CA ARG A 29 23.28 -46.34 -5.24
C ARG A 29 22.90 -44.95 -4.69
N PRO A 30 23.28 -44.61 -3.45
CA PRO A 30 22.93 -43.32 -2.85
C PRO A 30 23.89 -42.20 -3.28
N HIS A 31 23.33 -41.04 -3.62
CA HIS A 31 24.04 -39.79 -3.89
C HIS A 31 23.53 -38.70 -2.95
N GLY A 32 24.41 -37.79 -2.54
CA GLY A 32 24.01 -36.70 -1.67
C GLY A 32 24.98 -35.52 -1.67
N SER A 33 24.46 -34.34 -1.35
CA SER A 33 25.23 -33.11 -1.24
C SER A 33 24.62 -32.17 -0.21
N THR A 34 25.47 -31.50 0.56
CA THR A 34 25.03 -30.44 1.46
C THR A 34 24.70 -29.18 0.66
N VAL A 35 23.58 -28.54 0.99
CA VAL A 35 23.17 -27.24 0.45
C VAL A 35 22.66 -26.34 1.59
N SER A 36 23.06 -25.07 1.56
CA SER A 36 22.57 -24.00 2.45
C SER A 36 21.56 -23.07 1.78
N SER A 37 21.28 -23.28 0.49
CA SER A 37 20.35 -22.49 -0.32
C SER A 37 18.90 -22.99 -0.27
N PHE A 38 18.55 -23.80 0.74
CA PHE A 38 17.22 -24.41 0.85
C PHE A 38 16.19 -23.38 1.30
N ALA A 39 15.11 -23.22 0.52
CA ALA A 39 14.02 -22.31 0.83
C ALA A 39 12.65 -22.91 0.46
N SER A 40 11.62 -22.55 1.23
CA SER A 40 10.22 -22.76 0.84
C SER A 40 9.90 -21.78 -0.30
N LEU A 41 9.31 -22.28 -1.39
CA LEU A 41 9.02 -21.50 -2.59
C LEU A 41 7.51 -21.26 -2.78
N SER A 42 6.66 -22.26 -2.51
CA SER A 42 5.20 -22.18 -2.71
C SER A 42 4.46 -23.12 -1.77
N LEU A 43 3.21 -22.79 -1.42
CA LEU A 43 2.31 -23.66 -0.65
C LEU A 43 1.33 -24.44 -1.53
N ASP A 44 0.93 -23.90 -2.69
CA ASP A 44 0.07 -24.60 -3.68
C ASP A 44 0.53 -24.29 -5.12
N PRO A 45 1.15 -25.25 -5.83
CA PRO A 45 1.61 -26.54 -5.30
C PRO A 45 2.70 -26.34 -4.24
N PRO A 46 2.93 -27.32 -3.34
CA PRO A 46 3.97 -27.23 -2.32
C PRO A 46 5.35 -27.33 -2.98
N LEU A 47 6.04 -26.19 -3.15
CA LEU A 47 7.36 -26.13 -3.80
C LEU A 47 8.44 -25.74 -2.81
N VAL A 48 9.60 -26.36 -2.95
CA VAL A 48 10.86 -25.95 -2.32
C VAL A 48 11.92 -25.70 -3.38
N SER A 49 12.97 -24.95 -3.05
CA SER A 49 14.10 -24.74 -3.94
C SER A 49 15.43 -24.88 -3.22
N PHE A 50 16.44 -25.35 -3.96
CA PHE A 50 17.85 -25.34 -3.53
C PHE A 50 18.76 -25.27 -4.77
N ALA A 51 19.98 -24.77 -4.58
CA ALA A 51 20.96 -24.63 -5.65
C ALA A 51 22.11 -25.63 -5.48
N LEU A 52 22.55 -26.23 -6.60
CA LEU A 52 23.70 -27.12 -6.67
C LEU A 52 24.75 -26.53 -7.62
N ASP A 53 26.02 -26.62 -7.22
CA ASP A 53 27.15 -26.31 -8.09
C ASP A 53 27.09 -27.18 -9.35
N ARG A 54 27.40 -26.60 -10.52
CA ARG A 54 27.37 -27.33 -11.81
C ARG A 54 28.28 -28.56 -11.86
N ALA A 55 29.36 -28.58 -11.07
CA ALA A 55 30.25 -29.72 -10.92
C ALA A 55 29.82 -30.70 -9.81
N SER A 56 28.64 -30.51 -9.20
CA SER A 56 28.11 -31.43 -8.19
C SER A 56 27.84 -32.81 -8.79
N GLY A 57 28.41 -33.85 -8.17
CA GLY A 57 28.14 -35.25 -8.52
C GLY A 57 26.72 -35.73 -8.19
N LEU A 58 25.88 -34.88 -7.57
CA LEU A 58 24.45 -35.16 -7.35
C LEU A 58 23.59 -34.64 -8.51
N LEU A 59 23.97 -33.52 -9.13
CA LEU A 59 23.16 -32.83 -10.14
C LEU A 59 22.75 -33.71 -11.34
N PRO A 60 23.59 -34.61 -11.87
CA PRO A 60 23.21 -35.50 -12.98
C PRO A 60 22.06 -36.48 -12.67
N HIS A 61 21.77 -36.70 -11.37
CA HIS A 61 20.74 -37.62 -10.87
C HIS A 61 19.44 -36.91 -10.48
N LEU A 62 19.32 -35.62 -10.76
CA LEU A 62 18.19 -34.77 -10.37
C LEU A 62 17.62 -34.04 -11.58
N ARG A 63 17.22 -34.76 -12.63
CA ARG A 63 16.60 -34.17 -13.82
C ARG A 63 15.12 -33.86 -13.56
N PRO A 64 14.49 -32.96 -14.32
CA PRO A 64 13.04 -32.78 -14.25
C PRO A 64 12.30 -34.12 -14.34
N GLY A 65 11.44 -34.41 -13.35
CA GLY A 65 10.75 -35.67 -13.18
C GLY A 65 11.38 -36.65 -12.17
N ASP A 66 12.66 -36.51 -11.84
CA ASP A 66 13.34 -37.38 -10.88
C ASP A 66 12.91 -37.08 -9.44
N ARG A 67 12.94 -38.12 -8.58
CA ARG A 67 12.62 -37.99 -7.16
C ARG A 67 13.87 -37.59 -6.36
N VAL A 68 13.64 -36.76 -5.35
CA VAL A 68 14.69 -36.20 -4.51
C VAL A 68 14.26 -36.19 -3.05
N GLY A 69 15.21 -36.53 -2.19
CA GLY A 69 15.08 -36.44 -0.74
C GLY A 69 15.77 -35.19 -0.21
N VAL A 70 15.19 -34.52 0.78
CA VAL A 70 15.83 -33.39 1.47
C VAL A 70 15.82 -33.63 2.97
N ASN A 71 17.00 -33.88 3.53
CA ASN A 71 17.21 -34.04 4.98
C ASN A 71 17.57 -32.67 5.56
N ILE A 72 16.66 -32.06 6.31
CA ILE A 72 16.89 -30.80 7.01
C ILE A 72 17.68 -31.11 8.27
N LEU A 73 18.90 -30.58 8.41
CA LEU A 73 19.80 -30.98 9.49
C LEU A 73 19.59 -30.16 10.77
N GLY A 74 19.76 -30.80 11.92
CA GLY A 74 19.85 -30.13 13.22
C GLY A 74 21.26 -29.57 13.48
N ALA A 75 21.38 -28.62 14.41
CA ALA A 75 22.67 -28.01 14.78
C ALA A 75 23.73 -29.04 15.24
N HIS A 76 23.29 -30.17 15.82
CA HIS A 76 24.15 -31.27 16.26
C HIS A 76 24.75 -32.07 15.09
N GLN A 77 24.21 -31.95 13.87
CA GLN A 77 24.65 -32.69 12.68
C GLN A 77 25.67 -31.91 11.84
N ARG A 78 26.42 -30.97 12.44
CA ARG A 78 27.42 -30.14 11.75
C ARG A 78 28.50 -30.97 11.05
N GLU A 79 28.95 -32.06 11.67
CA GLU A 79 29.96 -32.95 11.09
C GLU A 79 29.42 -33.69 9.86
N LEU A 80 28.15 -34.10 9.90
CA LEU A 80 27.45 -34.73 8.78
C LEU A 80 27.32 -33.75 7.61
N ALA A 81 26.92 -32.50 7.89
CA ALA A 81 26.89 -31.44 6.88
C ALA A 81 28.26 -31.21 6.22
N ALA A 82 29.34 -31.20 7.03
CA ALA A 82 30.70 -31.05 6.52
C ALA A 82 31.14 -32.25 5.67
N ALA A 83 30.75 -33.47 6.02
CA ALA A 83 31.07 -34.67 5.25
C ALA A 83 30.45 -34.64 3.84
N PHE A 84 29.17 -34.25 3.75
CA PHE A 84 28.45 -34.16 2.47
C PHE A 84 28.81 -32.93 1.63
N ALA A 85 29.43 -31.90 2.21
CA ALA A 85 29.97 -30.74 1.49
C ALA A 85 31.30 -31.02 0.77
N ARG A 86 32.05 -32.08 1.17
CA ARG A 86 33.35 -32.40 0.56
C ARG A 86 33.22 -32.80 -0.92
N ARG A 87 34.27 -32.53 -1.71
CA ARG A 87 34.33 -32.93 -3.12
C ARG A 87 34.28 -34.46 -3.24
N HIS A 88 33.52 -34.94 -4.22
CA HIS A 88 33.29 -36.35 -4.49
C HIS A 88 34.61 -37.10 -4.78
N ARG A 89 34.87 -38.21 -4.08
CA ARG A 89 36.05 -39.07 -4.28
C ARG A 89 35.72 -40.40 -4.99
N GLY A 90 34.45 -40.64 -5.33
CA GLY A 90 33.96 -41.82 -6.04
C GLY A 90 32.49 -42.12 -5.69
N PRO A 91 31.76 -42.93 -6.49
CA PRO A 91 30.34 -43.23 -6.27
C PRO A 91 30.08 -43.79 -4.87
N GLY A 92 29.07 -43.27 -4.15
CA GLY A 92 28.71 -43.71 -2.80
C GLY A 92 29.64 -43.24 -1.65
N SER A 93 30.82 -42.69 -1.95
CA SER A 93 31.87 -42.40 -0.96
C SER A 93 31.49 -41.39 0.13
N LYS A 94 30.38 -40.65 -0.04
CA LYS A 94 29.86 -39.69 0.95
C LYS A 94 28.98 -40.34 2.01
N PHE A 95 28.51 -41.57 1.77
CA PHE A 95 27.70 -42.34 2.70
C PHE A 95 28.54 -43.37 3.49
N ASP A 96 29.82 -43.53 3.18
CA ASP A 96 30.73 -44.42 3.90
C ASP A 96 30.88 -43.94 5.35
N GLY A 97 30.56 -44.81 6.31
CA GLY A 97 30.59 -44.47 7.74
C GLY A 97 29.46 -43.54 8.22
N VAL A 98 28.47 -43.26 7.37
CA VAL A 98 27.27 -42.48 7.74
C VAL A 98 26.11 -43.45 8.00
N THR A 99 25.42 -43.29 9.13
CA THR A 99 24.18 -44.02 9.39
C THR A 99 23.05 -43.43 8.53
N TRP A 100 22.43 -44.25 7.67
CA TRP A 100 21.29 -43.85 6.85
C TRP A 100 20.33 -45.03 6.61
N THR A 101 19.10 -44.71 6.23
CA THR A 101 18.04 -45.67 5.93
C THR A 101 17.37 -45.33 4.61
N VAL A 102 16.70 -46.29 3.96
CA VAL A 102 15.87 -45.99 2.80
C VAL A 102 14.45 -45.66 3.27
N ARG A 103 13.97 -44.45 2.95
CA ARG A 103 12.56 -44.06 3.13
C ARG A 103 12.01 -43.54 1.81
N ALA A 104 10.82 -43.99 1.44
CA ALA A 104 10.20 -43.71 0.15
C ALA A 104 11.15 -43.94 -1.05
N GLY A 105 12.06 -44.92 -0.97
CA GLY A 105 13.04 -45.21 -2.03
C GLY A 105 14.24 -44.26 -2.11
N LEU A 106 14.39 -43.33 -1.16
CA LEU A 106 15.46 -42.33 -1.12
C LEU A 106 16.30 -42.45 0.16
N PRO A 107 17.58 -42.03 0.15
CA PRO A 107 18.42 -42.04 1.34
C PRO A 107 17.95 -41.00 2.37
N HIS A 108 17.56 -41.49 3.54
CA HIS A 108 17.11 -40.72 4.69
C HIS A 108 18.15 -40.81 5.82
N LEU A 109 18.51 -39.65 6.36
CA LEU A 109 19.46 -39.49 7.45
C LEU A 109 18.69 -39.38 8.78
N PRO A 110 18.84 -40.36 9.70
CA PRO A 110 18.21 -40.32 11.02
C PRO A 110 18.54 -39.04 11.79
N GLU A 111 17.66 -38.67 12.73
CA GLU A 111 17.81 -37.49 13.60
C GLU A 111 17.83 -36.14 12.85
N SER A 112 17.50 -36.15 11.55
CA SER A 112 17.24 -34.91 10.82
C SER A 112 16.08 -34.14 11.45
N ALA A 113 16.22 -32.82 11.44
CA ALA A 113 15.28 -31.85 11.97
C ALA A 113 13.99 -31.72 11.12
N GLY A 114 13.97 -32.37 9.96
CA GLY A 114 12.84 -32.51 9.05
C GLY A 114 13.25 -33.30 7.81
N TRP A 115 12.28 -33.93 7.17
CA TRP A 115 12.51 -34.73 5.96
C TRP A 115 11.42 -34.45 4.93
N THR A 116 11.81 -34.29 3.67
CA THR A 116 10.84 -34.18 2.57
C THR A 116 11.24 -35.06 1.40
N VAL A 117 10.24 -35.60 0.71
CA VAL A 117 10.38 -36.23 -0.59
C VAL A 117 9.67 -35.38 -1.62
N GLY A 118 10.31 -35.13 -2.74
CA GLY A 118 9.70 -34.39 -3.82
C GLY A 118 10.17 -34.82 -5.19
N ARG A 119 9.64 -34.16 -6.21
CA ARG A 119 9.98 -34.34 -7.61
C ARG A 119 10.56 -33.06 -8.17
N VAL A 120 11.65 -33.16 -8.90
CA VAL A 120 12.25 -32.01 -9.59
C VAL A 120 11.28 -31.53 -10.67
N GLU A 121 10.77 -30.31 -10.53
CA GLU A 121 9.88 -29.66 -11.50
C GLU A 121 10.69 -29.05 -12.63
N ARG A 122 11.72 -28.27 -12.28
CA ARG A 122 12.55 -27.57 -13.26
C ARG A 122 13.90 -27.17 -12.71
N HIS A 123 14.80 -26.90 -13.63
CA HIS A 123 16.10 -26.28 -13.39
C HIS A 123 16.05 -24.82 -13.83
N VAL A 124 16.70 -23.94 -13.07
CA VAL A 124 16.88 -22.53 -13.38
C VAL A 124 18.36 -22.20 -13.29
N ASP A 125 18.93 -21.64 -14.36
CA ASP A 125 20.35 -21.25 -14.37
C ASP A 125 20.61 -20.07 -13.43
N GLY A 126 21.60 -20.21 -12.56
CA GLY A 126 21.96 -19.22 -11.54
C GLY A 126 23.47 -19.06 -11.41
N GLY A 127 24.14 -18.59 -12.46
CA GLY A 127 25.58 -18.38 -12.46
C GLY A 127 26.36 -19.70 -12.56
N ASP A 128 27.21 -20.00 -11.59
CA ASP A 128 27.96 -21.26 -11.47
C ASP A 128 27.14 -22.40 -10.82
N HIS A 129 25.93 -22.09 -10.35
CA HIS A 129 24.98 -23.04 -9.78
C HIS A 129 23.74 -23.22 -10.67
N VAL A 130 23.07 -24.36 -10.49
CA VAL A 130 21.73 -24.64 -11.02
C VAL A 130 20.78 -24.65 -9.84
N LEU A 131 19.74 -23.82 -9.89
CA LEU A 131 18.64 -23.83 -8.92
C LEU A 131 17.62 -24.89 -9.33
N LEU A 132 17.33 -25.82 -8.44
CA LEU A 132 16.31 -26.84 -8.61
C LEU A 132 15.05 -26.39 -7.89
N VAL A 133 13.92 -26.42 -8.60
CA VAL A 133 12.58 -26.26 -8.02
C VAL A 133 11.99 -27.66 -7.89
N VAL A 134 11.51 -27.99 -6.69
CA VAL A 134 11.03 -29.33 -6.34
C VAL A 134 9.63 -29.24 -5.79
N CYS A 135 8.70 -30.01 -6.35
CA CYS A 135 7.36 -30.20 -5.82
C CYS A 135 7.39 -31.28 -4.72
N VAL A 136 6.99 -30.93 -3.52
CA VAL A 136 7.01 -31.82 -2.35
C VAL A 136 5.81 -32.76 -2.39
N GLU A 137 6.10 -34.06 -2.39
CA GLU A 137 5.10 -35.14 -2.41
C GLU A 137 4.83 -35.66 -0.99
N GLU A 138 5.86 -35.71 -0.13
CA GLU A 138 5.77 -36.18 1.26
C GLU A 138 6.64 -35.30 2.17
N ALA A 139 6.21 -35.03 3.41
CA ALA A 139 6.99 -34.28 4.39
C ALA A 139 6.76 -34.79 5.82
N GLU A 140 7.83 -34.84 6.61
CA GLU A 140 7.84 -35.25 8.02
C GLU A 140 8.54 -34.16 8.85
N SER A 141 7.91 -33.77 9.97
CA SER A 141 8.49 -32.87 10.96
C SER A 141 8.58 -33.60 12.31
N PRO A 142 9.75 -33.64 12.97
CA PRO A 142 9.85 -34.23 14.29
C PRO A 142 9.06 -33.42 15.33
N PRO A 143 8.57 -34.06 16.41
CA PRO A 143 7.74 -33.41 17.42
C PRO A 143 8.47 -32.30 18.18
N HIS A 144 9.81 -32.31 18.18
CA HIS A 144 10.66 -31.29 18.78
C HIS A 144 11.55 -30.75 17.67
N GLY A 145 11.18 -29.61 17.09
CA GLY A 145 11.89 -29.01 15.96
C GLY A 145 13.33 -28.62 16.29
N PRO A 146 14.15 -28.28 15.28
CA PRO A 146 15.48 -27.76 15.53
C PRO A 146 15.39 -26.46 16.36
N ALA A 147 16.38 -26.23 17.24
CA ALA A 147 16.51 -25.03 18.06
C ALA A 147 16.94 -23.79 17.24
N GLY A 148 16.16 -23.47 16.21
CA GLY A 148 16.23 -22.24 15.43
C GLY A 148 14.93 -21.44 15.59
N LEU A 149 15.00 -20.13 15.34
CA LEU A 149 13.89 -19.19 15.51
C LEU A 149 12.64 -19.67 14.73
N ARG A 150 11.64 -20.20 15.44
CA ARG A 150 10.32 -20.53 14.87
C ARG A 150 9.46 -19.26 14.86
N ALA A 151 9.07 -18.78 13.69
CA ALA A 151 7.97 -17.83 13.58
C ALA A 151 6.64 -18.57 13.85
N PRO A 152 5.92 -18.27 14.94
CA PRO A 152 4.62 -18.91 15.18
C PRO A 152 3.57 -18.26 14.28
N GLY A 153 2.94 -19.01 13.38
CA GLY A 153 1.72 -18.53 12.69
C GLY A 153 1.38 -19.04 11.28
N LEU A 154 2.28 -19.72 10.55
CA LEU A 154 1.99 -20.14 9.17
C LEU A 154 1.36 -21.54 9.09
N ARG A 155 0.10 -21.68 9.53
CA ARG A 155 -0.79 -22.77 9.11
C ARG A 155 -2.12 -22.15 8.67
N HIS A 156 -2.23 -21.79 7.40
CA HIS A 156 -3.49 -21.35 6.82
C HIS A 156 -3.95 -22.33 5.73
N ALA A 157 -5.14 -22.88 5.95
CA ALA A 157 -5.93 -23.63 4.99
C ALA A 157 -6.41 -22.72 3.86
N LEU A 158 -6.57 -23.27 2.65
CA LEU A 158 -7.70 -23.13 1.70
C LEU A 158 -7.29 -23.39 0.23
N PRO A 159 -8.26 -23.65 -0.69
CA PRO A 159 -8.21 -24.72 -1.68
C PRO A 159 -7.79 -24.30 -3.09
N SER A 160 -7.50 -25.35 -3.87
CA SER A 160 -7.03 -25.36 -5.24
C SER A 160 -8.03 -24.83 -6.27
N ARG A 161 -7.54 -24.05 -7.25
CA ARG A 161 -7.70 -24.31 -8.70
C ARG A 161 -6.99 -23.27 -9.54
N GLY A 162 -6.28 -23.77 -10.54
CA GLY A 162 -5.34 -23.04 -11.37
C GLY A 162 -5.93 -22.31 -12.57
N ARG A 163 -5.09 -21.47 -13.17
CA ARG A 163 -5.04 -21.23 -14.61
C ARG A 163 -3.72 -20.56 -14.99
N GLU A 164 -3.04 -21.18 -15.94
CA GLU A 164 -1.85 -20.68 -16.64
C GLU A 164 -2.16 -19.37 -17.38
N LEU A 165 -1.15 -18.52 -17.60
CA LEU A 165 -0.99 -17.74 -18.83
C LEU A 165 0.46 -17.23 -18.98
N THR A 166 1.02 -17.70 -20.10
CA THR A 166 2.15 -17.32 -20.96
C THR A 166 2.79 -15.93 -20.87
N ARG A 167 4.12 -15.94 -21.12
CA ARG A 167 5.11 -14.83 -21.12
C ARG A 167 5.39 -14.30 -22.53
N THR A 168 5.61 -12.99 -22.66
CA THR A 168 6.40 -12.36 -23.75
C THR A 168 7.12 -11.11 -23.20
N PRO A 169 8.17 -10.57 -23.87
CA PRO A 169 9.51 -10.50 -23.27
C PRO A 169 10.08 -9.08 -23.08
N ALA A 170 11.13 -9.03 -22.27
CA ALA A 170 11.87 -7.83 -21.85
C ALA A 170 12.76 -7.22 -22.95
N ARG A 171 12.99 -5.90 -22.83
CA ARG A 171 14.11 -5.19 -23.44
C ARG A 171 15.09 -4.69 -22.37
N THR A 172 16.36 -4.73 -22.73
CA THR A 172 17.60 -4.59 -21.95
C THR A 172 18.13 -3.12 -21.98
N PRO A 173 19.30 -2.79 -21.39
CA PRO A 173 19.46 -2.10 -20.09
C PRO A 173 20.08 -0.69 -20.21
N MET A 174 20.09 0.09 -19.11
CA MET A 174 21.03 1.21 -18.95
C MET A 174 21.61 1.25 -17.52
N THR A 175 22.90 1.59 -17.46
CA THR A 175 23.80 1.64 -16.30
C THR A 175 23.80 3.04 -15.64
N PRO A 176 24.67 3.38 -14.67
CA PRO A 176 24.25 3.57 -13.28
C PRO A 176 24.54 4.99 -12.77
N ASP A 177 23.59 5.63 -12.10
CA ASP A 177 23.90 6.77 -11.25
C ASP A 177 23.38 6.56 -9.83
N THR A 178 24.18 7.10 -8.91
CA THR A 178 24.23 6.71 -7.51
C THR A 178 23.20 7.51 -6.73
N GLU A 179 22.13 6.86 -6.27
CA GLU A 179 21.24 7.41 -5.24
C GLU A 179 21.09 6.41 -4.10
N VAL A 180 21.26 6.91 -2.87
CA VAL A 180 20.87 6.20 -1.64
C VAL A 180 19.36 6.05 -1.68
N THR A 181 18.88 4.98 -2.30
CA THR A 181 17.47 4.64 -2.36
C THR A 181 17.08 4.04 -1.02
N THR A 182 16.31 4.79 -0.24
CA THR A 182 15.55 4.24 0.88
C THR A 182 14.76 3.03 0.38
N MET A 183 15.06 1.83 0.89
CA MET A 183 14.31 0.63 0.56
C MET A 183 12.84 0.82 0.97
N SER A 184 11.99 1.20 0.02
CA SER A 184 10.55 1.17 0.20
C SER A 184 10.11 -0.29 0.25
N THR A 185 9.68 -0.76 1.42
CA THR A 185 9.10 -2.10 1.56
C THR A 185 7.87 -2.21 0.66
N ILE A 186 7.97 -3.02 -0.41
CA ILE A 186 6.85 -3.30 -1.32
C ILE A 186 5.83 -4.16 -0.55
N MET A 187 4.85 -3.52 0.07
CA MET A 187 3.66 -4.18 0.62
C MET A 187 2.61 -4.41 -0.47
N ASP A 188 2.96 -5.07 -1.56
CA ASP A 188 1.96 -5.45 -2.55
C ASP A 188 1.35 -6.80 -2.22
N VAL A 189 0.05 -6.93 -2.47
CA VAL A 189 -0.61 -8.23 -2.46
C VAL A 189 0.02 -9.06 -3.60
N PRO A 190 0.25 -10.39 -3.43
CA PRO A 190 0.89 -11.23 -4.43
C PRO A 190 0.27 -11.17 -5.84
N ARG A 191 -0.99 -10.71 -5.96
CA ARG A 191 -1.77 -10.67 -7.20
C ARG A 191 -1.78 -9.31 -7.91
N THR A 192 -1.06 -8.31 -7.38
CA THR A 192 -0.90 -7.01 -8.07
C THR A 192 -0.19 -7.23 -9.40
N THR A 193 -0.75 -6.73 -10.51
CA THR A 193 -0.17 -6.93 -11.84
C THR A 193 1.11 -6.10 -12.01
N GLU A 194 2.03 -6.56 -12.84
CA GLU A 194 3.26 -5.82 -13.16
C GLU A 194 2.95 -4.46 -13.80
N ALA A 195 1.92 -4.40 -14.66
CA ALA A 195 1.45 -3.16 -15.26
C ALA A 195 0.96 -2.15 -14.21
N ALA A 196 0.20 -2.60 -13.20
CA ALA A 196 -0.27 -1.72 -12.12
C ALA A 196 0.90 -1.20 -11.27
N ARG A 197 1.90 -2.06 -10.97
CA ARG A 197 3.13 -1.63 -10.28
C ARG A 197 3.94 -0.61 -11.09
N ALA A 198 4.11 -0.87 -12.38
CA ALA A 198 4.86 0.01 -13.27
C ALA A 198 4.17 1.38 -13.39
N LEU A 199 2.85 1.40 -13.59
CA LEU A 199 2.06 2.64 -13.62
C LEU A 199 2.18 3.40 -12.30
N ARG A 200 2.06 2.71 -11.16
CA ARG A 200 2.21 3.33 -9.84
C ARG A 200 3.60 3.96 -9.67
N SER A 201 4.65 3.21 -10.00
CA SER A 201 6.03 3.69 -9.89
C SER A 201 6.26 4.94 -10.74
N ASP A 202 5.81 4.94 -11.99
CA ASP A 202 5.89 6.09 -12.90
C ASP A 202 5.15 7.31 -12.32
N LEU A 203 3.91 7.14 -11.84
CA LEU A 203 3.13 8.25 -11.28
C LEU A 203 3.75 8.82 -9.99
N VAL A 204 4.34 7.97 -9.14
CA VAL A 204 5.09 8.41 -7.96
C VAL A 204 6.36 9.16 -8.37
N GLU A 205 7.08 8.70 -9.39
CA GLU A 205 8.28 9.38 -9.91
C GLU A 205 7.94 10.75 -10.50
N ARG A 206 6.82 10.86 -11.22
CA ARG A 206 6.30 12.16 -11.69
C ARG A 206 5.99 13.10 -10.52
N ALA A 207 5.35 12.60 -9.46
CA ALA A 207 5.10 13.39 -8.25
C ALA A 207 6.42 13.82 -7.57
N ALA A 208 7.41 12.92 -7.50
CA ALA A 208 8.72 13.17 -6.95
C ALA A 208 9.48 14.28 -7.71
N THR A 209 9.35 14.30 -9.04
CA THR A 209 9.92 15.33 -9.93
C THR A 209 9.34 16.72 -9.65
N LEU A 210 8.08 16.80 -9.22
CA LEU A 210 7.42 18.06 -8.88
C LEU A 210 7.77 18.59 -7.48
N ARG A 211 8.38 17.78 -6.60
CA ARG A 211 8.67 18.19 -5.20
C ARG A 211 9.37 19.55 -5.08
N PRO A 212 10.42 19.89 -5.86
CA PRO A 212 11.09 21.18 -5.71
C PRO A 212 10.16 22.38 -5.93
N LEU A 213 9.30 22.31 -6.96
CA LEU A 213 8.29 23.32 -7.24
C LEU A 213 7.28 23.42 -6.08
N LEU A 214 6.71 22.28 -5.68
CA LEU A 214 5.65 22.25 -4.67
C LEU A 214 6.16 22.68 -3.29
N ALA A 215 7.36 22.27 -2.91
CA ALA A 215 7.99 22.65 -1.65
C ALA A 215 8.39 24.14 -1.65
N GLY A 216 8.91 24.66 -2.77
CA GLY A 216 9.20 26.08 -2.96
C GLY A 216 7.95 26.95 -2.81
N ASN A 217 6.80 26.45 -3.25
CA ASN A 217 5.52 27.14 -3.15
C ASN A 217 4.74 26.86 -1.86
N ALA A 218 5.22 26.02 -0.96
CA ALA A 218 4.45 25.60 0.22
C ALA A 218 4.16 26.73 1.21
N ASP A 219 5.07 27.69 1.38
CA ASP A 219 4.83 28.90 2.20
C ASP A 219 3.76 29.80 1.58
N ARG A 220 3.88 30.07 0.28
CA ARG A 220 2.91 30.83 -0.49
C ARG A 220 1.52 30.19 -0.41
N THR A 221 1.45 28.87 -0.56
CA THR A 221 0.22 28.08 -0.45
C THR A 221 -0.49 28.29 0.90
N ASP A 222 0.26 28.29 2.01
CA ASP A 222 -0.28 28.53 3.36
C ASP A 222 -0.72 29.99 3.58
N ARG A 223 0.08 30.94 3.12
CA ARG A 223 -0.19 32.38 3.28
C ARG A 223 -1.39 32.85 2.46
N GLU A 224 -1.45 32.45 1.19
CA GLU A 224 -2.52 32.82 0.25
C GLU A 224 -3.82 32.04 0.46
N ARG A 225 -3.79 31.00 1.33
CA ARG A 225 -4.93 30.11 1.61
C ARG A 225 -5.48 29.45 0.35
N GLY A 226 -4.60 29.10 -0.59
CA GLY A 226 -4.96 28.45 -1.84
C GLY A 226 -3.74 27.87 -2.54
N VAL A 227 -3.95 26.78 -3.28
CA VAL A 227 -2.89 26.16 -4.08
C VAL A 227 -2.61 27.06 -5.30
N PRO A 228 -1.35 27.46 -5.55
CA PRO A 228 -1.02 28.24 -6.73
C PRO A 228 -1.42 27.54 -8.04
N ALA A 229 -1.89 28.32 -9.01
CA ALA A 229 -2.32 27.79 -10.32
C ALA A 229 -1.20 27.02 -11.04
N GLU A 230 0.07 27.42 -10.86
CA GLU A 230 1.23 26.72 -11.41
C GLU A 230 1.42 25.31 -10.82
N ASN A 231 1.13 25.11 -9.53
CA ASN A 231 1.15 23.78 -8.90
C ASN A 231 0.06 22.91 -9.53
N ILE A 232 -1.15 23.45 -9.66
CA ILE A 232 -2.29 22.75 -10.26
C ILE A 232 -2.01 22.40 -11.72
N GLY A 233 -1.44 23.32 -12.49
CA GLY A 233 -1.04 23.09 -13.89
C GLY A 233 0.01 22.00 -14.01
N ALA A 234 1.06 22.04 -13.18
CA ALA A 234 2.12 21.03 -13.18
C ALA A 234 1.59 19.63 -12.80
N LEU A 235 0.71 19.55 -11.79
CA LEU A 235 0.05 18.30 -11.40
C LEU A 235 -0.87 17.76 -12.50
N ALA A 236 -1.58 18.64 -13.22
CA ALA A 236 -2.43 18.26 -14.34
C ALA A 236 -1.61 17.70 -15.50
N GLU A 237 -0.53 18.38 -15.90
CA GLU A 237 0.38 17.97 -16.98
C GLU A 237 1.06 16.63 -16.66
N ALA A 238 1.42 16.40 -15.40
CA ALA A 238 1.95 15.12 -14.93
C ALA A 238 0.90 13.98 -14.91
N GLY A 239 -0.38 14.29 -15.13
CA GLY A 239 -1.50 13.33 -15.08
C GLY A 239 -2.05 13.06 -13.67
N LEU A 240 -1.51 13.72 -12.65
CA LEU A 240 -1.79 13.44 -11.23
C LEU A 240 -3.15 13.95 -10.75
N LEU A 241 -3.86 14.75 -11.55
CA LEU A 241 -5.26 15.15 -11.32
C LEU A 241 -6.28 14.27 -12.06
N SER A 242 -5.85 13.16 -12.66
CA SER A 242 -6.70 12.26 -13.44
C SER A 242 -6.56 10.78 -13.05
N LEU A 243 -5.96 10.52 -11.89
CA LEU A 243 -5.69 9.18 -11.36
C LEU A 243 -6.97 8.34 -11.33
N MET A 244 -8.06 8.88 -10.78
CA MET A 244 -9.29 8.11 -10.56
C MET A 244 -10.40 8.39 -11.58
N ARG A 245 -10.12 9.22 -12.59
CA ARG A 245 -11.06 9.46 -13.70
C ARG A 245 -11.13 8.20 -14.56
N PRO A 246 -12.31 7.85 -15.13
CA PRO A 246 -12.41 6.65 -15.92
C PRO A 246 -11.57 6.69 -17.20
N ALA A 247 -11.03 5.54 -17.60
CA ALA A 247 -10.18 5.44 -18.79
C ALA A 247 -10.91 5.84 -20.07
N ARG A 248 -12.22 5.56 -20.17
CA ARG A 248 -13.10 5.99 -21.29
C ARG A 248 -13.16 7.52 -21.49
N TYR A 249 -12.86 8.30 -20.44
CA TYR A 249 -12.77 9.76 -20.50
C TYR A 249 -11.31 10.26 -20.44
N GLY A 250 -10.35 9.41 -20.84
CA GLY A 250 -8.92 9.74 -20.83
C GLY A 250 -8.34 9.94 -19.43
N GLY A 251 -8.94 9.31 -18.41
CA GLY A 251 -8.33 9.18 -17.10
C GLY A 251 -7.40 7.97 -17.00
N LEU A 252 -6.70 7.84 -15.87
CA LEU A 252 -5.77 6.73 -15.64
C LEU A 252 -6.43 5.53 -14.98
N GLN A 253 -7.59 5.72 -14.34
CA GLN A 253 -8.32 4.68 -13.61
C GLN A 253 -7.42 3.84 -12.67
N ALA A 254 -6.51 4.54 -11.97
CA ALA A 254 -5.55 3.97 -11.05
C ALA A 254 -6.21 3.48 -9.75
N ASP A 255 -5.56 2.52 -9.09
CA ASP A 255 -6.01 1.91 -7.85
C ASP A 255 -5.83 2.84 -6.62
N TYR A 256 -6.46 2.50 -5.48
CA TYR A 256 -6.34 3.31 -4.26
C TYR A 256 -4.91 3.34 -3.76
N ARG A 257 -4.19 2.22 -3.86
CA ARG A 257 -2.77 2.19 -3.46
C ARG A 257 -1.94 3.24 -4.21
N THR A 258 -2.20 3.44 -5.50
CA THR A 258 -1.54 4.46 -6.32
C THR A 258 -1.93 5.86 -5.89
N LEU A 259 -3.21 6.11 -5.63
CA LEU A 259 -3.67 7.40 -5.06
C LEU A 259 -2.94 7.73 -3.76
N LEU A 260 -2.78 6.75 -2.86
CA LEU A 260 -2.12 6.95 -1.57
C LEU A 260 -0.63 7.25 -1.72
N GLU A 261 0.07 6.54 -2.60
CA GLU A 261 1.51 6.76 -2.83
C GLU A 261 1.78 8.11 -3.50
N VAL A 262 0.98 8.49 -4.50
CA VAL A 262 1.07 9.84 -5.11
C VAL A 262 0.74 10.91 -4.06
N GLY A 263 -0.34 10.74 -3.29
CA GLY A 263 -0.72 11.68 -2.24
C GLY A 263 0.34 11.84 -1.15
N ARG A 264 1.01 10.74 -0.75
CA ARG A 264 2.15 10.77 0.16
C ARG A 264 3.32 11.55 -0.43
N GLU A 265 3.65 11.29 -1.69
CA GLU A 265 4.79 11.91 -2.35
C GLU A 265 4.59 13.43 -2.53
N VAL A 266 3.39 13.85 -2.96
CA VAL A 266 3.01 15.27 -3.01
C VAL A 266 2.98 15.88 -1.60
N GLY A 267 2.47 15.13 -0.60
CA GLY A 267 2.35 15.60 0.79
C GLY A 267 3.68 15.80 1.48
N ARG A 268 4.72 15.07 1.04
CA ARG A 268 6.11 15.26 1.47
C ARG A 268 6.63 16.67 1.14
N ALA A 269 6.10 17.29 0.07
CA ALA A 269 6.44 18.65 -0.33
C ALA A 269 5.47 19.71 0.23
N CYS A 270 4.15 19.48 0.11
CA CYS A 270 3.12 20.40 0.58
C CYS A 270 1.83 19.67 0.94
N GLY A 271 1.49 19.64 2.25
CA GLY A 271 0.29 18.95 2.75
C GLY A 271 -1.02 19.45 2.14
N SER A 272 -1.21 20.77 2.06
CA SER A 272 -2.40 21.37 1.44
C SER A 272 -2.54 21.02 -0.06
N THR A 273 -1.44 21.04 -0.82
CA THR A 273 -1.46 20.65 -2.24
C THR A 273 -1.80 19.18 -2.41
N ALA A 274 -1.26 18.30 -1.56
CA ALA A 274 -1.58 16.88 -1.57
C ALA A 274 -3.05 16.62 -1.23
N TRP A 275 -3.59 17.32 -0.23
CA TRP A 275 -4.99 17.23 0.14
C TRP A 275 -5.93 17.60 -1.01
N VAL A 276 -5.66 18.72 -1.70
CA VAL A 276 -6.40 19.13 -2.89
C VAL A 276 -6.27 18.10 -4.01
N THR A 277 -5.05 17.61 -4.28
CA THR A 277 -4.79 16.58 -5.30
C THR A 277 -5.60 15.30 -5.04
N SER A 278 -5.58 14.82 -3.79
CA SER A 278 -6.31 13.62 -3.40
C SER A 278 -7.83 13.80 -3.51
N LEU A 279 -8.37 14.95 -3.10
CA LEU A 279 -9.81 15.18 -3.15
C LEU A 279 -10.35 15.44 -4.56
N LEU A 280 -9.61 16.12 -5.43
CA LEU A 280 -10.02 16.26 -6.83
C LEU A 280 -10.13 14.89 -7.52
N ASN A 281 -9.21 13.96 -7.21
CA ASN A 281 -9.29 12.58 -7.69
C ASN A 281 -10.44 11.79 -7.02
N ALA A 282 -10.62 11.92 -5.71
CA ALA A 282 -11.72 11.28 -4.99
C ALA A 282 -13.09 11.68 -5.55
N ASN A 283 -13.26 12.94 -5.90
CA ASN A 283 -14.49 13.44 -6.50
C ASN A 283 -14.69 12.97 -7.94
N ALA A 284 -13.61 12.77 -8.71
CA ALA A 284 -13.70 12.06 -9.98
C ALA A 284 -14.16 10.60 -9.78
N TRP A 285 -13.72 9.93 -8.72
CA TRP A 285 -14.23 8.61 -8.36
C TRP A 285 -15.72 8.63 -8.01
N PHE A 286 -16.20 9.61 -7.23
CA PHE A 286 -17.64 9.76 -6.94
C PHE A 286 -18.46 9.89 -8.23
N VAL A 287 -18.04 10.72 -9.18
CA VAL A 287 -18.72 10.86 -10.48
C VAL A 287 -18.79 9.51 -11.21
N GLY A 288 -17.75 8.69 -11.15
CA GLY A 288 -17.73 7.35 -11.74
C GLY A 288 -18.77 6.37 -11.18
N LEU A 289 -19.40 6.67 -10.03
CA LEU A 289 -20.47 5.87 -9.42
C LEU A 289 -21.87 6.20 -9.96
N PHE A 290 -22.05 7.37 -10.58
CA PHE A 290 -23.31 7.82 -11.16
C PHE A 290 -23.65 7.05 -12.45
N PRO A 291 -24.89 7.12 -12.97
CA PRO A 291 -25.22 6.64 -14.32
C PRO A 291 -24.34 7.27 -15.39
N CYS A 292 -24.17 6.59 -16.54
CA CYS A 292 -23.31 7.08 -17.62
C CYS A 292 -23.67 8.50 -18.09
N TRP A 293 -24.95 8.86 -18.14
CA TRP A 293 -25.38 10.20 -18.57
C TRP A 293 -24.85 11.32 -17.66
N ALA A 294 -24.74 11.07 -16.36
CA ALA A 294 -24.18 12.05 -15.42
C ALA A 294 -22.65 12.16 -15.54
N GLN A 295 -21.99 11.07 -15.92
CA GLN A 295 -20.55 11.09 -16.22
C GLN A 295 -20.26 11.82 -17.54
N ASP A 296 -21.12 11.62 -18.55
CA ASP A 296 -21.05 12.32 -19.84
C ASP A 296 -21.24 13.82 -19.67
N ASP A 297 -22.16 14.25 -18.80
CA ASP A 297 -22.35 15.67 -18.48
C ASP A 297 -21.05 16.34 -18.00
N VAL A 298 -20.23 15.62 -17.21
CA VAL A 298 -18.97 16.14 -16.68
C VAL A 298 -17.85 16.10 -17.73
N TRP A 299 -17.69 14.99 -18.45
CA TRP A 299 -16.46 14.76 -19.24
C TRP A 299 -16.63 14.61 -20.75
N ALA A 300 -17.82 14.35 -21.28
CA ALA A 300 -17.98 14.13 -22.73
C ALA A 300 -17.65 15.40 -23.54
N ARG A 301 -17.94 16.58 -23.00
CA ARG A 301 -17.71 17.89 -23.66
C ARG A 301 -16.51 18.66 -23.11
N THR A 302 -16.15 18.40 -21.85
CA THR A 302 -15.02 19.06 -21.18
C THR A 302 -14.04 18.00 -20.71
N PRO A 303 -13.20 17.47 -21.63
CA PRO A 303 -12.07 16.64 -21.24
C PRO A 303 -11.26 17.40 -20.20
N HIS A 304 -10.82 16.71 -19.14
CA HIS A 304 -10.10 17.32 -18.01
C HIS A 304 -10.91 18.11 -16.99
N ALA A 305 -12.26 18.13 -17.06
CA ALA A 305 -13.08 18.70 -16.00
C ALA A 305 -12.75 18.09 -14.63
N ARG A 306 -12.55 18.97 -13.64
CA ARG A 306 -12.22 18.63 -12.25
C ARG A 306 -13.44 18.81 -11.36
N VAL A 307 -13.48 18.04 -10.28
CA VAL A 307 -14.64 17.97 -9.41
C VAL A 307 -14.20 18.27 -7.97
N ALA A 308 -14.83 19.25 -7.34
CA ALA A 308 -14.76 19.45 -5.88
C ALA A 308 -15.99 18.81 -5.24
N GLY A 309 -16.07 18.77 -3.91
CA GLY A 309 -17.28 18.25 -3.31
C GLY A 309 -17.27 18.16 -1.80
N VAL A 310 -18.48 18.08 -1.27
CA VAL A 310 -18.79 17.87 0.14
C VAL A 310 -19.96 16.90 0.19
N VAL A 311 -19.70 15.69 0.68
CA VAL A 311 -20.73 14.62 0.72
C VAL A 311 -21.59 14.66 1.99
N THR A 312 -21.20 15.45 2.98
CA THR A 312 -22.05 15.74 4.15
C THR A 312 -23.35 16.40 3.68
N PRO A 313 -24.52 15.90 4.07
CA PRO A 313 -25.80 16.34 3.51
C PRO A 313 -26.32 17.64 4.14
N SER A 314 -25.65 18.75 3.82
CA SER A 314 -26.02 20.10 4.29
C SER A 314 -26.88 20.90 3.29
N GLY A 315 -27.32 20.25 2.21
CA GLY A 315 -28.31 20.79 1.28
C GLY A 315 -29.61 20.00 1.32
N THR A 316 -30.64 20.54 0.68
CA THR A 316 -31.97 19.93 0.57
C THR A 316 -32.32 19.79 -0.90
N ALA A 317 -32.83 18.61 -1.28
CA ALA A 317 -33.29 18.30 -2.63
C ALA A 317 -34.80 18.02 -2.62
N HIS A 318 -35.59 18.93 -3.20
CA HIS A 318 -37.02 18.73 -3.38
C HIS A 318 -37.31 18.11 -4.74
N VAL A 319 -38.15 17.07 -4.77
CA VAL A 319 -38.54 16.40 -6.02
C VAL A 319 -39.39 17.33 -6.88
N VAL A 320 -39.03 17.46 -8.15
CA VAL A 320 -39.80 18.17 -9.17
C VAL A 320 -39.88 17.32 -10.44
N GLU A 321 -40.68 17.75 -11.43
CA GLU A 321 -40.72 17.08 -12.73
C GLU A 321 -39.31 17.07 -13.35
N GLY A 322 -38.84 15.89 -13.76
CA GLY A 322 -37.54 15.69 -14.40
C GLY A 322 -36.31 15.66 -13.47
N GLY A 323 -36.46 15.93 -12.17
CA GLY A 323 -35.33 15.93 -11.25
C GLY A 323 -35.61 16.56 -9.89
N TYR A 324 -34.73 17.47 -9.48
CA TYR A 324 -34.70 18.05 -8.14
C TYR A 324 -34.48 19.57 -8.18
N ARG A 325 -35.05 20.28 -7.20
CA ARG A 325 -34.62 21.63 -6.81
C ARG A 325 -33.73 21.53 -5.58
N VAL A 326 -32.49 21.96 -5.72
CA VAL A 326 -31.45 21.81 -4.71
C VAL A 326 -31.03 23.17 -4.19
N SER A 327 -31.09 23.34 -2.87
CA SER A 327 -30.54 24.51 -2.19
C SER A 327 -29.67 24.07 -1.03
N GLY A 328 -28.60 24.80 -0.74
CA GLY A 328 -27.71 24.43 0.34
C GLY A 328 -26.46 25.27 0.45
N ARG A 329 -25.76 25.01 1.55
CA ARG A 329 -24.45 25.58 1.85
C ARG A 329 -23.54 24.43 2.25
N TRP A 330 -22.48 24.21 1.48
CA TRP A 330 -21.63 23.03 1.60
C TRP A 330 -20.20 23.44 1.92
N ALA A 331 -19.75 23.09 3.12
CA ALA A 331 -18.39 23.27 3.57
C ALA A 331 -17.94 22.01 4.33
N PRO A 332 -16.65 21.65 4.31
CA PRO A 332 -15.54 22.36 3.67
C PRO A 332 -15.23 21.85 2.23
N ALA A 333 -15.35 22.68 1.19
CA ALA A 333 -15.16 22.29 -0.21
C ALA A 333 -13.71 22.51 -0.69
N SER A 334 -12.84 21.56 -0.35
CA SER A 334 -11.39 21.64 -0.64
C SER A 334 -11.09 21.76 -2.14
N GLY A 335 -10.24 22.72 -2.51
CA GLY A 335 -9.81 22.92 -3.90
C GLY A 335 -10.92 23.41 -4.83
N CYS A 336 -12.03 23.92 -4.32
CA CYS A 336 -13.18 24.36 -5.12
C CYS A 336 -12.84 25.41 -6.19
N ALA A 337 -11.86 26.29 -5.94
CA ALA A 337 -11.39 27.27 -6.92
C ALA A 337 -10.71 26.65 -8.16
N HIS A 338 -10.41 25.34 -8.12
CA HIS A 338 -9.78 24.60 -9.22
C HIS A 338 -10.73 23.57 -9.85
N ALA A 339 -12.01 23.58 -9.49
CA ALA A 339 -13.00 22.64 -9.97
C ALA A 339 -13.97 23.28 -10.96
N ASP A 340 -14.49 22.45 -11.86
CA ASP A 340 -15.48 22.79 -12.87
C ASP A 340 -16.88 22.27 -12.47
N TRP A 341 -16.91 21.24 -11.62
CA TRP A 341 -18.13 20.60 -11.09
C TRP A 341 -18.03 20.37 -9.57
N ALA A 342 -19.17 20.15 -8.94
CA ALA A 342 -19.26 19.80 -7.53
C ALA A 342 -20.14 18.55 -7.29
N VAL A 343 -19.68 17.68 -6.40
CA VAL A 343 -20.49 16.66 -5.73
C VAL A 343 -21.01 17.25 -4.42
N LEU A 344 -22.33 17.30 -4.23
CA LEU A 344 -22.96 17.97 -3.09
C LEU A 344 -23.91 17.02 -2.35
N GLY A 345 -23.70 16.84 -1.04
CA GLY A 345 -24.57 16.04 -0.19
C GLY A 345 -25.91 16.72 0.03
N VAL A 346 -27.00 15.97 -0.06
CA VAL A 346 -28.35 16.48 0.16
C VAL A 346 -29.18 15.51 1.02
N THR A 347 -30.06 16.07 1.84
CA THR A 347 -31.24 15.34 2.33
C THR A 347 -32.37 15.53 1.33
N ARG A 348 -33.21 14.50 1.18
CA ARG A 348 -34.40 14.53 0.34
C ARG A 348 -35.65 14.33 1.20
N PRO A 349 -36.28 15.43 1.66
CA PRO A 349 -37.55 15.39 2.37
C PRO A 349 -38.62 14.67 1.55
N ASP A 350 -39.47 13.89 2.20
CA ASP A 350 -40.75 13.45 1.61
C ASP A 350 -41.78 14.61 1.61
N ALA A 351 -42.98 14.34 1.09
CA ALA A 351 -44.05 15.33 1.00
C ALA A 351 -44.54 15.82 2.38
N GLU A 352 -44.38 15.01 3.44
CA GLU A 352 -44.69 15.36 4.82
C GLU A 352 -43.51 16.04 5.56
N GLY A 353 -42.33 16.14 4.94
CA GLY A 353 -41.12 16.71 5.54
C GLY A 353 -40.44 15.80 6.58
N THR A 354 -40.72 14.50 6.56
CA THR A 354 -40.34 13.50 7.57
C THR A 354 -39.23 12.53 7.14
N SER A 355 -39.00 12.33 5.84
CA SER A 355 -37.94 11.42 5.35
C SER A 355 -36.62 12.15 5.10
N ASP A 356 -35.55 11.75 5.80
CA ASP A 356 -34.19 12.21 5.53
C ASP A 356 -33.45 11.24 4.59
N ALA A 357 -33.99 11.00 3.39
CA ALA A 357 -33.26 10.18 2.42
C ALA A 357 -31.98 10.92 1.99
N VAL A 358 -30.81 10.41 2.39
CA VAL A 358 -29.50 11.03 2.10
C VAL A 358 -29.01 10.64 0.70
N GLY A 359 -28.55 11.62 -0.05
CA GLY A 359 -27.96 11.43 -1.37
C GLY A 359 -26.84 12.41 -1.66
N ILE A 360 -26.24 12.24 -2.83
CA ILE A 360 -25.31 13.19 -3.43
C ILE A 360 -25.83 13.61 -4.81
N VAL A 361 -25.63 14.88 -5.16
CA VAL A 361 -25.96 15.43 -6.48
C VAL A 361 -24.74 16.00 -7.18
N LEU A 362 -24.82 16.09 -8.51
CA LEU A 362 -23.82 16.78 -9.34
C LEU A 362 -24.35 18.11 -9.87
N ALA A 363 -23.59 19.18 -9.63
CA ALA A 363 -23.88 20.52 -10.13
C ALA A 363 -22.61 21.15 -10.75
N PRO A 364 -22.73 21.92 -11.84
CA PRO A 364 -21.59 22.66 -12.38
C PRO A 364 -21.21 23.82 -11.45
N MET A 365 -19.92 24.10 -11.31
CA MET A 365 -19.44 25.19 -10.46
C MET A 365 -19.90 26.57 -10.96
N SER A 366 -20.26 26.70 -12.24
CA SER A 366 -20.83 27.93 -12.81
C SER A 366 -22.21 28.29 -12.26
N GLU A 367 -22.91 27.34 -11.65
CA GLU A 367 -24.21 27.57 -10.99
C GLU A 367 -24.06 27.75 -9.47
N LEU A 368 -22.84 27.70 -8.95
CA LEU A 368 -22.54 27.82 -7.52
C LEU A 368 -21.78 29.11 -7.22
N THR A 369 -21.98 29.63 -6.03
CA THR A 369 -21.15 30.70 -5.46
C THR A 369 -20.13 30.10 -4.51
N VAL A 370 -18.87 30.52 -4.63
CA VAL A 370 -17.81 30.19 -3.67
C VAL A 370 -17.68 31.34 -2.67
N GLU A 371 -18.04 31.11 -1.42
CA GLU A 371 -17.83 32.07 -0.34
C GLU A 371 -16.50 31.81 0.37
N ASP A 372 -15.68 32.85 0.50
CA ASP A 372 -14.40 32.76 1.22
C ASP A 372 -14.62 32.63 2.73
N THR A 373 -14.51 31.40 3.24
CA THR A 373 -14.83 31.03 4.63
C THR A 373 -13.72 30.24 5.31
N TRP A 374 -12.67 29.86 4.58
CA TRP A 374 -11.61 28.99 5.09
C TRP A 374 -10.50 29.78 5.81
N PHE A 375 -10.73 30.07 7.09
CA PHE A 375 -9.80 30.76 7.99
C PHE A 375 -9.35 29.84 9.13
N THR A 376 -8.45 28.90 8.82
CA THR A 376 -8.00 27.86 9.76
C THR A 376 -6.55 28.04 10.21
N ALA A 377 -6.16 27.31 11.26
CA ALA A 377 -4.78 27.27 11.75
C ALA A 377 -3.86 26.45 10.85
N GLY A 378 -4.34 25.34 10.28
CA GLY A 378 -3.61 24.50 9.33
C GLY A 378 -4.50 24.02 8.20
N MET A 379 -3.91 23.32 7.23
CA MET A 379 -4.54 23.05 5.94
C MET A 379 -5.07 24.32 5.27
N ARG A 380 -4.42 25.46 5.51
CA ARG A 380 -4.90 26.76 5.03
C ARG A 380 -4.94 26.82 3.51
N GLY A 381 -3.92 26.25 2.88
CA GLY A 381 -3.77 26.25 1.43
C GLY A 381 -4.78 25.40 0.68
N THR A 382 -5.60 24.58 1.37
CA THR A 382 -6.64 23.78 0.70
C THR A 382 -7.79 24.63 0.19
N ALA A 383 -7.91 25.89 0.65
CA ALA A 383 -8.99 26.80 0.30
C ALA A 383 -10.37 26.13 0.42
N SER A 384 -10.62 25.40 1.52
CA SER A 384 -11.84 24.58 1.67
C SER A 384 -13.08 25.41 2.02
N ASN A 385 -13.32 26.40 1.17
CA ASN A 385 -14.38 27.39 1.23
C ASN A 385 -15.78 26.78 1.12
N THR A 386 -16.80 27.61 1.31
CA THR A 386 -18.19 27.19 1.26
C THR A 386 -18.74 27.32 -0.15
N LEU A 387 -19.35 26.27 -0.68
CA LEU A 387 -20.18 26.33 -1.89
C LEU A 387 -21.61 26.67 -1.50
N VAL A 388 -22.24 27.58 -2.24
CA VAL A 388 -23.62 28.00 -2.02
C VAL A 388 -24.40 27.86 -3.31
N GLY A 389 -25.57 27.24 -3.21
CA GLY A 389 -26.50 27.04 -4.30
C GLY A 389 -27.92 27.33 -3.84
N GLU A 390 -28.68 28.04 -4.66
CA GLU A 390 -30.07 28.41 -4.37
C GLU A 390 -30.95 27.98 -5.55
N ASP A 391 -31.98 27.19 -5.26
CA ASP A 391 -32.98 26.69 -6.22
C ASP A 391 -32.41 26.07 -7.51
N LEU A 392 -31.27 25.38 -7.41
CA LEU A 392 -30.60 24.73 -8.53
C LEU A 392 -31.46 23.62 -9.10
N PHE A 393 -31.67 23.61 -10.42
CA PHE A 393 -32.29 22.46 -11.07
C PHE A 393 -31.25 21.36 -11.33
N VAL A 394 -31.44 20.21 -10.69
CA VAL A 394 -30.59 19.02 -10.89
C VAL A 394 -31.40 17.91 -11.56
N PRO A 395 -31.06 17.49 -12.80
CA PRO A 395 -31.72 16.37 -13.46
C PRO A 395 -31.68 15.07 -12.67
N ALA A 396 -32.70 14.21 -12.81
CA ALA A 396 -32.83 12.98 -12.04
C ALA A 396 -31.59 12.05 -12.12
N HIS A 397 -30.91 11.98 -13.27
CA HIS A 397 -29.74 11.13 -13.47
C HIS A 397 -28.47 11.63 -12.77
N ARG A 398 -28.45 12.88 -12.27
CA ARG A 398 -27.37 13.47 -11.48
C ARG A 398 -27.55 13.32 -9.97
N PHE A 399 -28.41 12.41 -9.53
CA PHE A 399 -28.58 12.03 -8.12
C PHE A 399 -28.10 10.61 -7.88
N HIS A 400 -27.41 10.39 -6.76
CA HIS A 400 -27.06 9.06 -6.29
C HIS A 400 -27.37 8.90 -4.81
N SER A 401 -27.97 7.76 -4.45
CA SER A 401 -28.37 7.42 -3.07
C SER A 401 -27.15 6.99 -2.26
N VAL A 402 -26.88 7.68 -1.15
CA VAL A 402 -25.77 7.31 -0.25
C VAL A 402 -26.03 5.97 0.45
N PRO A 403 -27.25 5.65 0.93
CA PRO A 403 -27.55 4.31 1.46
C PRO A 403 -27.28 3.18 0.46
N ASP A 404 -27.58 3.39 -0.83
CA ASP A 404 -27.26 2.41 -1.87
C ASP A 404 -25.75 2.29 -2.07
N ALA A 405 -25.03 3.42 -2.11
CA ALA A 405 -23.58 3.45 -2.23
C ALA A 405 -22.87 2.73 -1.07
N VAL A 406 -23.37 2.89 0.17
CA VAL A 406 -22.87 2.21 1.38
C VAL A 406 -23.03 0.69 1.28
N GLU A 407 -24.05 0.21 0.58
CA GLU A 407 -24.29 -1.21 0.32
C GLU A 407 -23.66 -1.72 -0.99
N GLY A 408 -22.85 -0.90 -1.67
CA GLY A 408 -22.18 -1.28 -2.91
C GLY A 408 -23.08 -1.29 -4.15
N ARG A 409 -24.28 -0.69 -4.06
CA ARG A 409 -25.21 -0.56 -5.19
C ARG A 409 -24.95 0.76 -5.91
N TYR A 410 -24.06 0.72 -6.89
CA TYR A 410 -23.73 1.87 -7.75
C TYR A 410 -24.60 1.90 -9.00
N ALA A 411 -24.91 3.10 -9.50
CA ALA A 411 -25.78 3.29 -10.65
C ALA A 411 -25.02 3.25 -12.00
N THR A 412 -23.69 3.26 -11.95
CA THR A 412 -22.82 3.13 -13.12
C THR A 412 -23.06 1.80 -13.86
N PRO A 413 -23.23 1.82 -15.19
CA PRO A 413 -23.37 0.58 -15.97
C PRO A 413 -22.03 -0.12 -16.20
N PHE A 414 -20.90 0.56 -15.96
CA PHE A 414 -19.54 0.08 -16.22
C PHE A 414 -19.04 -0.85 -15.12
N THR A 415 -19.77 -1.95 -14.94
CA THR A 415 -19.52 -2.90 -13.85
C THR A 415 -18.23 -3.67 -14.03
N ASP A 416 -17.57 -3.67 -15.19
CA ASP A 416 -16.27 -4.31 -15.47
C ASP A 416 -15.07 -3.48 -15.00
N GLU A 417 -15.27 -2.21 -14.69
CA GLU A 417 -14.21 -1.31 -14.23
C GLU A 417 -13.99 -1.43 -12.72
N ALA A 418 -12.93 -2.15 -12.36
CA ALA A 418 -12.65 -2.52 -10.98
C ALA A 418 -12.70 -1.34 -10.00
N LEU A 419 -12.12 -0.19 -10.33
CA LEU A 419 -12.06 0.98 -9.45
C LEU A 419 -13.43 1.43 -8.92
N TYR A 420 -14.48 1.34 -9.74
CA TYR A 420 -15.83 1.80 -9.38
C TYR A 420 -16.65 0.74 -8.63
N ARG A 421 -16.03 -0.38 -8.27
CA ARG A 421 -16.58 -1.39 -7.34
C ARG A 421 -16.09 -1.20 -5.90
N ALA A 422 -15.18 -0.25 -5.66
CA ALA A 422 -14.60 -0.02 -4.35
C ALA A 422 -15.68 0.27 -3.28
N PRO A 423 -15.65 -0.40 -2.11
CA PRO A 423 -16.62 -0.17 -1.04
C PRO A 423 -16.59 1.28 -0.53
N PHE A 424 -17.75 1.94 -0.58
CA PHE A 424 -17.87 3.39 -0.45
C PHE A 424 -17.22 4.01 0.79
N VAL A 425 -17.52 3.50 1.98
CA VAL A 425 -17.03 4.07 3.25
C VAL A 425 -15.51 3.90 3.42
N PRO A 426 -14.94 2.68 3.27
CA PRO A 426 -13.48 2.50 3.25
C PRO A 426 -12.77 3.37 2.21
N ALA A 427 -13.32 3.44 0.99
CA ALA A 427 -12.84 4.30 -0.08
C ALA A 427 -12.77 5.77 0.37
N ALA A 428 -13.89 6.33 0.86
CA ALA A 428 -13.99 7.71 1.32
C ALA A 428 -13.07 8.02 2.51
N ALA A 429 -12.73 7.02 3.34
CA ALA A 429 -11.74 7.19 4.40
C ALA A 429 -10.31 7.22 3.86
N LEU A 430 -9.97 6.30 2.96
CA LEU A 430 -8.60 6.14 2.47
C LEU A 430 -8.12 7.33 1.64
N VAL A 431 -8.98 7.98 0.85
CA VAL A 431 -8.58 9.15 0.03
C VAL A 431 -7.91 10.27 0.83
N LEU A 432 -8.17 10.35 2.13
CA LEU A 432 -7.63 11.37 3.03
C LEU A 432 -6.28 11.00 3.67
N THR A 433 -5.84 9.76 3.53
CA THR A 433 -4.68 9.24 4.28
C THR A 433 -3.33 9.53 3.60
N GLY A 434 -3.26 9.53 2.27
CA GLY A 434 -2.04 9.83 1.51
C GLY A 434 -1.34 11.13 1.95
N PRO A 435 -2.04 12.28 2.00
CA PRO A 435 -1.48 13.54 2.48
C PRO A 435 -0.91 13.45 3.91
N GLN A 436 -1.56 12.70 4.81
CA GLN A 436 -1.11 12.51 6.19
C GLN A 436 0.21 11.73 6.24
N LEU A 437 0.35 10.68 5.43
CA LEU A 437 1.59 9.92 5.30
C LEU A 437 2.73 10.80 4.78
N GLY A 438 2.43 11.68 3.82
CA GLY A 438 3.40 12.64 3.28
C GLY A 438 3.91 13.62 4.31
N LEU A 439 3.00 14.19 5.11
CA LEU A 439 3.33 15.11 6.20
C LEU A 439 4.21 14.45 7.28
N ALA A 440 3.90 13.20 7.67
CA ALA A 440 4.73 12.45 8.60
C ALA A 440 6.13 12.17 8.03
N THR A 441 6.21 11.78 6.74
CA THR A 441 7.49 11.57 6.04
C THR A 441 8.31 12.86 6.02
N ALA A 442 7.69 13.99 5.65
CA ALA A 442 8.34 15.30 5.62
C ALA A 442 8.91 15.71 6.97
N ALA A 443 8.19 15.47 8.07
CA ALA A 443 8.69 15.79 9.41
C ALA A 443 9.95 14.98 9.74
N VAL A 444 9.95 13.68 9.47
CA VAL A 444 11.12 12.82 9.71
C VAL A 444 12.31 13.27 8.86
N ASP A 445 12.10 13.57 7.58
CA ASP A 445 13.15 14.09 6.69
C ASP A 445 13.74 15.39 7.22
N LEU A 446 12.89 16.35 7.60
CA LEU A 446 13.32 17.64 8.15
C LEU A 446 14.14 17.47 9.43
N LEU A 447 13.84 16.46 10.25
CA LEU A 447 14.64 16.14 11.43
C LEU A 447 16.02 15.60 11.03
N VAL A 448 16.05 14.56 10.18
CA VAL A 448 17.29 13.89 9.75
C VAL A 448 18.21 14.85 9.00
N GLU A 449 17.66 15.67 8.11
CA GLU A 449 18.43 16.62 7.30
C GLU A 449 19.04 17.74 8.15
N ARG A 450 18.34 18.19 9.21
CA ARG A 450 18.75 19.38 9.98
C ARG A 450 19.51 19.04 11.25
N ALA A 451 19.25 17.91 11.90
CA ALA A 451 19.87 17.55 13.17
C ALA A 451 21.43 17.60 13.14
N PRO A 452 22.13 17.17 12.07
CA PRO A 452 23.59 17.25 12.01
C PRO A 452 24.15 18.68 12.01
N ARG A 453 23.34 19.67 11.62
CA ARG A 453 23.75 21.08 11.42
C ARG A 453 23.35 21.98 12.59
N ARG A 454 22.84 21.41 13.68
CA ARG A 454 22.26 22.18 14.78
C ARG A 454 22.81 21.71 16.12
N ALA A 455 23.27 22.64 16.95
CA ALA A 455 23.58 22.35 18.34
C ALA A 455 22.30 22.14 19.16
N LEU A 456 22.40 21.38 20.24
CA LEU A 456 21.32 21.23 21.23
C LEU A 456 21.58 22.19 22.40
N THR A 457 20.80 23.27 22.44
CA THR A 457 20.96 24.34 23.43
C THR A 457 20.89 23.81 24.88
N LEU A 458 21.73 24.37 25.77
CA LEU A 458 21.90 23.94 27.16
C LEU A 458 22.48 22.53 27.34
N THR A 459 23.19 22.00 26.34
CA THR A 459 23.92 20.73 26.42
C THR A 459 25.31 20.86 25.80
N SER A 460 26.14 19.82 25.90
CA SER A 460 27.45 19.75 25.24
C SER A 460 27.39 19.29 23.78
N TYR A 461 26.22 18.90 23.27
CA TYR A 461 26.07 18.42 21.89
C TYR A 461 26.11 19.58 20.90
N THR A 462 27.19 19.64 20.12
CA THR A 462 27.35 20.60 19.01
C THR A 462 26.54 20.19 17.77
N SER A 463 26.12 18.93 17.72
CA SER A 463 25.23 18.35 16.72
C SER A 463 24.08 17.60 17.42
N GLN A 464 22.84 17.91 17.08
CA GLN A 464 21.65 17.22 17.58
C GLN A 464 21.67 15.74 17.17
N ALA A 465 22.29 15.40 16.03
CA ALA A 465 22.39 14.01 15.57
C ALA A 465 23.24 13.12 16.50
N GLU A 466 24.12 13.71 17.32
CA GLU A 466 24.95 12.99 18.30
C GLU A 466 24.22 12.75 19.64
N ALA A 467 23.11 13.45 19.88
CA ALA A 467 22.35 13.32 21.11
C ALA A 467 21.49 12.05 21.08
N PRO A 468 21.67 11.08 22.01
CA PRO A 468 20.85 9.86 22.04
C PRO A 468 19.35 10.13 22.15
N THR A 469 18.96 11.22 22.82
CA THR A 469 17.55 11.65 22.92
C THR A 469 16.94 11.98 21.56
N VAL A 470 17.70 12.62 20.66
CA VAL A 470 17.27 12.95 19.30
C VAL A 470 17.25 11.70 18.41
N GLN A 471 18.26 10.83 18.54
CA GLN A 471 18.31 9.55 17.81
C GLN A 471 17.10 8.66 18.16
N LEU A 472 16.76 8.56 19.44
CA LEU A 472 15.58 7.81 19.90
C LEU A 472 14.28 8.44 19.42
N ALA A 473 14.19 9.77 19.40
CA ALA A 473 13.02 10.47 18.85
C ALA A 473 12.87 10.23 17.34
N ALA A 474 13.97 10.30 16.58
CA ALA A 474 13.99 10.00 15.15
C ALA A 474 13.54 8.57 14.87
N ALA A 475 14.08 7.58 15.62
CA ALA A 475 13.69 6.19 15.48
C ALA A 475 12.19 5.99 15.75
N LYS A 476 11.65 6.55 16.85
CA LYS A 476 10.22 6.45 17.19
C LYS A 476 9.33 7.11 16.14
N ALA A 477 9.68 8.32 15.69
CA ALA A 477 8.91 9.03 14.68
C ALA A 477 8.91 8.29 13.33
N ALA A 478 10.07 7.78 12.89
CA ALA A 478 10.17 6.97 11.68
C ALA A 478 9.33 5.69 11.78
N SER A 479 9.41 4.95 12.90
CA SER A 479 8.58 3.75 13.10
C SER A 479 7.08 4.03 13.10
N LEU A 480 6.65 5.18 13.62
CA LEU A 480 5.24 5.59 13.55
C LEU A 480 4.82 6.01 12.14
N ALA A 481 5.69 6.72 11.40
CA ALA A 481 5.44 7.03 9.99
C ALA A 481 5.32 5.76 9.14
N ASP A 482 6.21 4.78 9.36
CA ASP A 482 6.15 3.47 8.73
C ASP A 482 4.85 2.74 9.12
N SER A 483 4.50 2.71 10.41
CA SER A 483 3.26 2.09 10.87
C SER A 483 2.01 2.72 10.24
N ALA A 484 2.00 4.05 10.06
CA ALA A 484 0.93 4.74 9.36
C ALA A 484 0.78 4.24 7.91
N GLN A 485 1.92 4.09 7.22
CA GLN A 485 1.98 3.52 5.88
C GLN A 485 1.47 2.07 5.86
N LEU A 486 1.91 1.23 6.81
CA LEU A 486 1.48 -0.18 6.89
C LEU A 486 -0.05 -0.30 7.00
N HIS A 487 -0.67 0.50 7.88
CA HIS A 487 -2.13 0.50 8.05
C HIS A 487 -2.86 0.95 6.77
N ALA A 488 -2.47 2.09 6.21
CA ALA A 488 -3.13 2.64 5.02
C ALA A 488 -2.97 1.71 3.79
N TYR A 489 -1.78 1.14 3.60
CA TYR A 489 -1.49 0.30 2.44
C TYR A 489 -2.13 -1.09 2.55
N ARG A 490 -2.27 -1.62 3.77
CA ARG A 490 -3.05 -2.83 4.02
C ARG A 490 -4.52 -2.64 3.67
N ALA A 491 -5.12 -1.55 4.13
CA ALA A 491 -6.51 -1.24 3.82
C ALA A 491 -6.74 -0.98 2.31
N ALA A 492 -5.82 -0.28 1.65
CA ALA A 492 -5.88 -0.11 0.19
C ALA A 492 -5.74 -1.44 -0.56
N ALA A 493 -4.82 -2.32 -0.14
CA ALA A 493 -4.65 -3.65 -0.70
C ALA A 493 -5.94 -4.50 -0.61
N ASP A 494 -6.60 -4.50 0.54
CA ASP A 494 -7.86 -5.22 0.74
C ASP A 494 -8.98 -4.64 -0.12
N LEU A 495 -9.05 -3.30 -0.20
CA LEU A 495 -10.03 -2.58 -1.00
C LEU A 495 -9.85 -2.86 -2.50
N ASP A 496 -8.64 -2.70 -3.01
CA ASP A 496 -8.29 -2.85 -4.42
C ASP A 496 -8.48 -4.31 -4.88
N GLU A 497 -8.11 -5.30 -4.05
CA GLU A 497 -8.31 -6.72 -4.36
C GLU A 497 -9.80 -7.08 -4.39
N ALA A 498 -10.59 -6.60 -3.43
CA ALA A 498 -12.03 -6.83 -3.41
C ALA A 498 -12.71 -6.25 -4.66
N ALA A 499 -12.34 -5.02 -5.02
CA ALA A 499 -12.83 -4.33 -6.21
C ALA A 499 -12.46 -5.10 -7.49
N ARG A 500 -11.20 -5.55 -7.60
CA ARG A 500 -10.72 -6.37 -8.72
C ARG A 500 -11.46 -7.70 -8.85
N LEU A 501 -11.73 -8.38 -7.73
CA LEU A 501 -12.46 -9.65 -7.70
C LEU A 501 -13.97 -9.49 -7.92
N GLY A 502 -14.50 -8.27 -7.84
CA GLY A 502 -15.95 -8.02 -7.90
C GLY A 502 -16.69 -8.56 -6.69
N VAL A 503 -16.01 -8.64 -5.53
CA VAL A 503 -16.59 -9.10 -4.27
C VAL A 503 -16.74 -7.89 -3.36
N PHE A 504 -17.97 -7.64 -2.91
CA PHE A 504 -18.20 -6.61 -1.90
C PHE A 504 -17.76 -7.13 -0.53
N PRO A 505 -16.81 -6.47 0.16
CA PRO A 505 -16.32 -6.97 1.45
C PRO A 505 -17.43 -7.00 2.51
N ASP A 506 -17.37 -7.99 3.39
CA ASP A 506 -18.29 -8.09 4.52
C ASP A 506 -18.13 -6.92 5.51
N TYR A 507 -19.05 -6.83 6.47
CA TYR A 507 -19.05 -5.77 7.47
C TYR A 507 -17.72 -5.70 8.24
N ASP A 508 -17.16 -6.85 8.63
CA ASP A 508 -16.01 -6.95 9.51
C ASP A 508 -14.74 -6.45 8.79
N ALA A 509 -14.58 -6.81 7.51
CA ALA A 509 -13.51 -6.29 6.65
C ALA A 509 -13.63 -4.77 6.43
N ARG A 510 -14.84 -4.26 6.15
CA ARG A 510 -15.07 -2.82 5.96
C ARG A 510 -14.82 -2.01 7.24
N ALA A 511 -15.25 -2.53 8.39
CA ALA A 511 -15.00 -1.94 9.70
C ALA A 511 -13.48 -1.85 9.98
N ARG A 512 -12.74 -2.92 9.69
CA ARG A 512 -11.27 -2.93 9.83
C ARG A 512 -10.59 -1.92 8.92
N MET A 513 -10.96 -1.86 7.64
CA MET A 513 -10.36 -0.90 6.69
C MET A 513 -10.58 0.55 7.14
N ARG A 514 -11.76 0.86 7.70
CA ARG A 514 -12.03 2.19 8.30
C ARG A 514 -11.13 2.44 9.51
N MET A 515 -10.97 1.45 10.39
CA MET A 515 -10.06 1.54 11.54
C MET A 515 -8.61 1.77 11.11
N ASP A 516 -8.15 1.05 10.09
CA ASP A 516 -6.81 1.21 9.52
C ASP A 516 -6.55 2.65 9.03
N ALA A 517 -7.52 3.25 8.33
CA ALA A 517 -7.40 4.65 7.91
C ALA A 517 -7.29 5.62 9.10
N GLY A 518 -8.08 5.38 10.16
CA GLY A 518 -7.98 6.16 11.41
C GLY A 518 -6.64 5.99 12.12
N MET A 519 -6.13 4.75 12.22
CA MET A 519 -4.83 4.46 12.81
C MET A 519 -3.66 5.07 12.02
N ALA A 520 -3.76 5.08 10.69
CA ALA A 520 -2.80 5.78 9.85
C ALA A 520 -2.71 7.27 10.21
N ALA A 521 -3.85 7.94 10.37
CA ALA A 521 -3.89 9.35 10.77
C ALA A 521 -3.34 9.58 12.19
N VAL A 522 -3.64 8.69 13.15
CA VAL A 522 -3.12 8.76 14.52
C VAL A 522 -1.60 8.64 14.56
N HIS A 523 -1.05 7.61 13.91
CA HIS A 523 0.40 7.37 13.89
C HIS A 523 1.15 8.47 13.15
N ALA A 524 0.63 8.92 12.01
CA ALA A 524 1.24 10.01 11.24
C ALA A 524 1.32 11.30 12.09
N ARG A 525 0.23 11.67 12.77
CA ARG A 525 0.20 12.82 13.68
C ARG A 525 1.21 12.70 14.81
N GLU A 526 1.29 11.54 15.45
CA GLU A 526 2.19 11.33 16.57
C GLU A 526 3.67 11.40 16.15
N ALA A 527 4.00 10.87 14.96
CA ALA A 527 5.34 11.02 14.39
C ALA A 527 5.74 12.51 14.28
N VAL A 528 4.85 13.35 13.76
CA VAL A 528 5.12 14.80 13.63
C VAL A 528 5.29 15.48 15.00
N ARG A 529 4.48 15.12 16.00
CA ARG A 529 4.60 15.66 17.37
C ARG A 529 5.92 15.32 18.04
N ILE A 530 6.39 14.08 17.88
CA ILE A 530 7.69 13.64 18.38
C ILE A 530 8.80 14.47 17.73
N VAL A 531 8.72 14.69 16.40
CA VAL A 531 9.71 15.50 15.68
C VAL A 531 9.72 16.95 16.17
N CYS A 532 8.55 17.57 16.37
CA CYS A 532 8.45 18.94 16.91
C CYS A 532 9.10 19.02 18.29
N SER A 533 8.84 18.04 19.14
CA SER A 533 9.41 17.95 20.49
C SER A 533 10.94 17.78 20.45
N ALA A 534 11.47 16.98 19.51
CA ALA A 534 12.90 16.77 19.33
C ALA A 534 13.64 18.02 18.83
N GLN A 535 13.04 18.82 17.93
CA GLN A 535 13.62 20.09 17.47
C GLN A 535 13.44 21.25 18.47
N GLY A 536 12.53 21.12 19.43
CA GLY A 536 12.25 22.13 20.45
C GLY A 536 11.56 23.39 19.90
N ALA A 537 11.59 24.49 20.68
CA ALA A 537 10.83 25.72 20.40
C ALA A 537 11.04 26.31 18.99
N SER A 538 12.24 26.15 18.43
CA SER A 538 12.56 26.60 17.06
C SER A 538 11.73 25.94 15.94
N SER A 539 11.08 24.80 16.23
CA SER A 539 10.14 24.17 15.29
C SER A 539 8.93 25.05 14.99
N PHE A 540 8.56 25.95 15.92
CA PHE A 540 7.39 26.82 15.86
C PHE A 540 7.64 28.21 15.24
N GLY A 541 8.87 28.50 14.79
CA GLY A 541 9.15 29.73 14.05
C GLY A 541 8.57 29.69 12.64
N GLU A 542 8.05 30.82 12.13
CA GLU A 542 7.42 30.88 10.80
C GLU A 542 8.37 30.48 9.67
N SER A 543 9.67 30.80 9.81
CA SER A 543 10.72 30.39 8.87
C SER A 543 11.01 28.88 8.88
N ASN A 544 10.50 28.14 9.87
CA ASN A 544 10.66 26.70 9.93
C ASN A 544 9.45 26.01 9.27
N PRO A 545 9.64 25.23 8.19
CA PRO A 545 8.53 24.50 7.55
C PRO A 545 7.85 23.47 8.47
N LEU A 546 8.52 23.02 9.55
CA LEU A 546 7.98 22.01 10.44
C LEU A 546 6.69 22.46 11.14
N GLN A 547 6.54 23.74 11.51
CA GLN A 547 5.27 24.21 12.09
C GLN A 547 4.11 24.17 11.10
N ARG A 548 4.37 24.37 9.80
CA ARG A 548 3.31 24.23 8.78
C ARG A 548 2.92 22.76 8.64
N VAL A 549 3.89 21.85 8.59
CA VAL A 549 3.64 20.40 8.59
C VAL A 549 2.82 19.98 9.82
N TRP A 550 3.18 20.50 10.99
CA TRP A 550 2.45 20.27 12.24
C TRP A 550 1.02 20.83 12.21
N ARG A 551 0.81 22.09 11.81
CA ARG A 551 -0.54 22.68 11.70
C ARG A 551 -1.41 21.92 10.72
N ASP A 552 -0.86 21.57 9.55
CA ASP A 552 -1.56 20.82 8.50
C ASP A 552 -1.99 19.44 8.99
N ILE A 553 -1.08 18.68 9.60
CA ILE A 553 -1.42 17.32 10.08
C ILE A 553 -2.40 17.38 11.26
N GLU A 554 -2.25 18.36 12.16
CA GLU A 554 -3.19 18.55 13.26
C GLU A 554 -4.58 18.87 12.74
N THR A 555 -4.71 19.65 11.67
CA THR A 555 -6.03 20.00 11.10
C THR A 555 -6.61 18.83 10.30
N GLY A 556 -5.87 18.31 9.32
CA GLY A 556 -6.37 17.30 8.39
C GLY A 556 -6.73 15.97 9.08
N SER A 557 -6.01 15.58 10.13
CA SER A 557 -6.26 14.31 10.83
C SER A 557 -7.58 14.30 11.63
N ARG A 558 -8.32 15.42 11.71
CA ARG A 558 -9.62 15.51 12.41
C ARG A 558 -10.82 15.43 11.47
N HIS A 559 -10.61 15.13 10.19
CA HIS A 559 -11.73 14.89 9.29
C HIS A 559 -12.66 13.80 9.85
N ALA A 560 -13.97 14.05 9.85
CA ALA A 560 -14.95 13.23 10.58
C ALA A 560 -14.89 11.73 10.22
N VAL A 561 -14.72 11.40 8.93
CA VAL A 561 -14.63 10.00 8.48
C VAL A 561 -13.40 9.25 9.04
N LEU A 562 -12.31 9.98 9.35
CA LEU A 562 -11.07 9.46 9.91
C LEU A 562 -11.06 9.43 11.45
N ASN A 563 -12.17 9.79 12.11
CA ASN A 563 -12.22 9.82 13.57
C ASN A 563 -11.87 8.43 14.15
N PRO A 564 -10.75 8.30 14.89
CA PRO A 564 -10.26 7.00 15.34
C PRO A 564 -11.16 6.39 16.40
N GLU A 565 -11.82 7.18 17.24
CA GLU A 565 -12.71 6.67 18.30
C GLU A 565 -13.97 6.04 17.70
N VAL A 566 -14.56 6.71 16.70
CA VAL A 566 -15.72 6.19 15.96
C VAL A 566 -15.32 4.92 15.21
N ALA A 567 -14.15 4.93 14.55
CA ALA A 567 -13.67 3.75 13.84
C ALA A 567 -13.34 2.57 14.79
N ALA A 568 -12.79 2.86 15.97
CA ALA A 568 -12.50 1.88 17.01
C ALA A 568 -13.78 1.27 17.60
N GLU A 569 -14.83 2.07 17.80
CA GLU A 569 -16.13 1.57 18.24
C GLU A 569 -16.73 0.60 17.21
N ILE A 570 -16.74 0.99 15.92
CA ILE A 570 -17.29 0.18 14.82
C ILE A 570 -16.53 -1.14 14.68
N TYR A 571 -15.19 -1.09 14.66
CA TYR A 571 -14.37 -2.28 14.55
C TYR A 571 -14.39 -3.13 15.83
N GLY A 572 -14.38 -2.50 17.00
CA GLY A 572 -14.51 -3.18 18.29
C GLY A 572 -15.80 -3.99 18.36
N LYS A 573 -16.95 -3.39 17.97
CA LYS A 573 -18.23 -4.10 17.88
C LYS A 573 -18.18 -5.29 16.92
N SER A 574 -17.52 -5.15 15.75
CA SER A 574 -17.42 -6.26 14.79
C SER A 574 -16.65 -7.47 15.35
N LEU A 575 -15.63 -7.24 16.19
CA LEU A 575 -14.87 -8.33 16.83
C LEU A 575 -15.72 -9.20 17.77
N PHE A 576 -16.85 -8.67 18.27
CA PHE A 576 -17.82 -9.41 19.07
C PHE A 576 -19.05 -9.87 18.27
N GLY A 577 -19.01 -9.77 16.93
CA GLY A 577 -20.12 -10.13 16.06
C GLY A 577 -21.30 -9.15 16.08
N ILE A 578 -21.13 -7.96 16.68
CA ILE A 578 -22.15 -6.91 16.71
C ILE A 578 -22.00 -6.07 15.44
N ARG A 579 -23.01 -6.16 14.57
CA ARG A 579 -23.00 -5.53 13.24
C ARG A 579 -24.05 -4.43 13.15
N GLY A 580 -23.71 -3.35 12.45
CA GLY A 580 -24.57 -2.20 12.19
C GLY A 580 -24.22 -1.56 10.85
N THR A 581 -24.19 -0.24 10.78
CA THR A 581 -23.66 0.50 9.63
C THR A 581 -22.20 0.89 9.86
N VAL A 582 -21.35 0.67 8.84
CA VAL A 582 -19.91 1.02 8.93
C VAL A 582 -19.69 2.53 8.97
N SER A 583 -20.68 3.33 8.56
CA SER A 583 -20.80 4.75 8.92
C SER A 583 -22.25 5.16 8.82
N VAL A 584 -22.72 5.96 9.77
CA VAL A 584 -23.93 6.76 9.57
C VAL A 584 -23.49 8.02 8.84
N MET A 585 -23.89 8.14 7.57
CA MET A 585 -23.78 9.40 6.82
C MET A 585 -25.11 10.10 7.04
N VAL A 586 -25.25 10.73 8.21
CA VAL A 586 -26.41 11.57 8.56
C VAL A 586 -26.22 12.98 8.05
#